data_AF-A0A931UEW7-F1
#
_entry.id   AF-A0A931UEW7-F1
#
_cell.length_a   1.000
_cell.length_b   1.000
_cell.length_c   1.000
_cell.angle_alpha   90.00
_cell.angle_beta   90.00
_cell.angle_gamma   90.00
#
_symmetry.space_group_name_H-M   'P 1'
#
loop_
_entity.id
_entity.type
_entity.pdbx_description
1 polymer ?
#
loop_
_entity_poly.entity_id
_entity_poly.type
_entity_poly.pdbx_seq_one_letter_code
_entity_poly.pdbx_strand_id
1 'polypeptide(L)'
;ADPEGARKAYEHMGWQPGKPILGTPVDVAFIGSCTNSRLSDLRAAAKIVKGRRVQSGVRALVVPGSAAVKALAEKEGLDRIFTQAGFEWREAGCSMCLAMNPDKLQGREICASSSNRNFIGRQGSPGGRTILMSPAMAAAAALSGKIVDVREYLR
;
A
#
# COMPACT_ATOMS: atom_id res chain seq x y z
N ALA A 1 -7.98 12.53 25.80
CA ALA A 1 -6.94 12.14 24.83
C ALA A 1 -5.78 11.52 25.59
N ASP A 2 -5.08 10.54 25.02
CA ASP A 2 -3.88 9.91 25.60
C ASP A 2 -2.61 10.61 25.06
N PRO A 3 -1.99 11.55 25.80
CA PRO A 3 -0.85 12.32 25.31
C PRO A 3 0.41 11.47 25.15
N GLU A 4 0.57 10.45 25.99
CA GLU A 4 1.72 9.56 25.99
C GLU A 4 1.67 8.59 24.80
N GLY A 5 0.48 8.05 24.50
CA GLY A 5 0.24 7.27 23.30
C GLY A 5 0.52 8.08 22.02
N ALA A 6 0.08 9.34 21.98
CA ALA A 6 0.37 10.23 20.85
C ALA A 6 1.88 10.48 20.69
N ARG A 7 2.61 10.77 21.78
CA ARG A 7 4.07 10.96 21.77
C ARG A 7 4.79 9.74 21.18
N LYS A 8 4.46 8.54 21.68
CA LYS A 8 5.03 7.28 21.19
C LYS A 8 4.73 7.03 19.71
N ALA A 9 3.53 7.38 19.26
CA ALA A 9 3.16 7.26 17.85
C ALA A 9 4.02 8.18 16.96
N TYR A 10 4.23 9.44 17.36
CA TYR A 10 5.10 10.37 16.65
C TYR A 10 6.55 9.90 16.62
N GLU A 11 7.08 9.40 17.74
CA GLU A 11 8.43 8.83 17.83
C GLU A 11 8.60 7.62 16.92
N HIS A 12 7.62 6.70 16.91
CA HIS A 12 7.64 5.55 16.03
C HIS A 12 7.67 5.98 14.56
N MET A 13 6.78 6.90 14.16
CA MET A 13 6.71 7.40 12.77
C MET A 13 7.95 8.22 12.39
N GLY A 14 8.59 8.89 13.36
CA GLY A 14 9.64 9.86 13.14
C GLY A 14 9.08 11.20 12.64
N TRP A 15 7.90 11.60 13.11
CA TRP A 15 7.18 12.77 12.64
C TRP A 15 7.06 13.86 13.70
N GLN A 16 6.90 15.10 13.25
CA GLN A 16 6.58 16.24 14.10
C GLN A 16 5.10 16.58 13.97
N PRO A 17 4.39 16.86 15.09
CA PRO A 17 3.00 17.29 15.06
C PRO A 17 2.78 18.51 14.14
N GLY A 18 1.69 18.49 13.38
CA GLY A 18 1.30 19.59 12.50
C GLY A 18 2.11 19.71 11.19
N LYS A 19 3.14 18.88 10.98
CA LYS A 19 3.85 18.83 9.69
C LYS A 19 3.05 17.99 8.68
N PRO A 20 2.95 18.43 7.41
CA PRO A 20 2.32 17.64 6.37
C PRO A 20 3.15 16.39 6.06
N ILE A 21 2.49 15.29 5.75
CA ILE A 21 3.14 14.03 5.33
C ILE A 21 3.32 13.94 3.81
N LEU A 22 2.72 14.86 3.04
CA LEU A 22 2.87 14.92 1.59
C LEU A 22 4.35 15.01 1.22
N GLY A 23 4.79 14.18 0.28
CA GLY A 23 6.19 14.09 -0.14
C GLY A 23 7.06 13.15 0.70
N THR A 24 6.54 12.55 1.78
CA THR A 24 7.27 11.54 2.55
C THR A 24 7.62 10.34 1.65
N PRO A 25 8.89 9.95 1.51
CA PRO A 25 9.28 8.78 0.73
C PRO A 25 8.62 7.49 1.25
N VAL A 26 8.31 6.58 0.35
CA VAL A 26 7.80 5.24 0.69
C VAL A 26 8.73 4.18 0.12
N ASP A 27 8.96 3.14 0.91
CA ASP A 27 9.79 2.00 0.51
C ASP A 27 8.91 0.88 -0.08
N VAL A 28 7.68 0.77 0.43
CA VAL A 28 6.73 -0.28 0.06
C VAL A 28 5.36 0.32 -0.25
N ALA A 29 4.70 -0.21 -1.28
CA ALA A 29 3.30 0.06 -1.57
C ALA A 29 2.51 -1.24 -1.56
N PHE A 30 1.45 -1.31 -0.75
CA PHE A 30 0.66 -2.51 -0.57
C PHE A 30 -0.81 -2.24 -0.88
N ILE A 31 -1.31 -2.83 -1.97
CA ILE A 31 -2.73 -2.83 -2.33
C ILE A 31 -3.28 -4.20 -2.01
N GLY A 32 -3.82 -4.36 -0.81
CA GLY A 32 -4.17 -5.68 -0.29
C GLY A 32 -4.96 -5.61 1.00
N SER A 33 -6.03 -6.40 1.09
CA SER A 33 -6.67 -6.93 2.30
C SER A 33 -8.06 -7.46 1.93
N CYS A 34 -8.69 -8.21 2.83
CA CYS A 34 -10.12 -8.51 2.72
C CYS A 34 -11.01 -7.25 2.73
N THR A 35 -10.51 -6.08 3.14
CA THR A 35 -11.29 -4.84 3.22
C THR A 35 -11.20 -3.95 1.98
N ASN A 36 -10.05 -3.90 1.30
CA ASN A 36 -9.77 -2.89 0.26
C ASN A 36 -9.12 -3.48 -0.99
N SER A 37 -9.49 -4.71 -1.34
CA SER A 37 -9.06 -5.39 -2.56
C SER A 37 -10.22 -6.13 -3.22
N ARG A 38 -11.39 -5.49 -3.23
CA ARG A 38 -12.54 -5.90 -4.06
C ARG A 38 -12.25 -5.57 -5.51
N LEU A 39 -13.03 -6.14 -6.43
CA LEU A 39 -12.84 -5.88 -7.86
C LEU A 39 -12.91 -4.38 -8.20
N SER A 40 -13.81 -3.62 -7.57
CA SER A 40 -13.90 -2.16 -7.74
C SER A 40 -12.66 -1.41 -7.27
N ASP A 41 -12.03 -1.87 -6.18
CA ASP A 41 -10.80 -1.29 -5.63
C ASP A 41 -9.63 -1.49 -6.60
N LEU A 42 -9.50 -2.72 -7.11
CA LEU A 42 -8.46 -3.08 -8.09
C LEU A 42 -8.63 -2.30 -9.40
N ARG A 43 -9.87 -2.14 -9.88
CA ARG A 43 -10.15 -1.29 -11.06
C ARG A 43 -9.77 0.17 -10.81
N ALA A 44 -10.08 0.72 -9.63
CA ALA A 44 -9.75 2.10 -9.29
C ALA A 44 -8.22 2.31 -9.25
N ALA A 45 -7.48 1.40 -8.63
CA ALA A 45 -6.02 1.42 -8.65
C ALA A 45 -5.45 1.22 -10.05
N ALA A 46 -5.98 0.29 -10.85
CA ALA A 46 -5.52 0.04 -12.20
C ALA A 46 -5.66 1.26 -13.13
N LYS A 47 -6.71 2.08 -12.96
CA LYS A 47 -6.84 3.36 -13.69
C LYS A 47 -5.67 4.31 -13.43
N ILE A 48 -5.16 4.34 -12.20
CA ILE A 48 -3.99 5.14 -11.84
C ILE A 48 -2.70 4.54 -12.43
N VAL A 49 -2.59 3.21 -12.42
CA VAL A 49 -1.38 2.47 -12.83
C VAL A 49 -1.18 2.40 -14.34
N LYS A 50 -2.27 2.36 -15.12
CA LYS A 50 -2.22 2.10 -16.57
C LYS A 50 -1.25 3.03 -17.30
N GLY A 51 -0.29 2.44 -18.02
CA GLY A 51 0.70 3.17 -18.82
C GLY A 51 1.83 3.82 -18.01
N ARG A 52 1.91 3.56 -16.70
CA ARG A 52 2.94 4.10 -15.80
C ARG A 52 3.79 2.97 -15.22
N ARG A 53 4.88 3.31 -14.52
CA ARG A 53 5.76 2.34 -13.87
C ARG A 53 5.98 2.71 -12.41
N VAL A 54 6.12 1.69 -11.56
CA VAL A 54 6.53 1.81 -10.16
C VAL A 54 7.89 2.51 -10.10
N GLN A 55 8.04 3.42 -9.14
CA GLN A 55 9.28 4.16 -8.94
C GLN A 55 10.41 3.19 -8.55
N SER A 56 11.61 3.43 -9.09
CA SER A 56 12.78 2.63 -8.76
C SER A 56 13.04 2.62 -7.25
N GLY A 57 13.29 1.43 -6.69
CA GLY A 57 13.50 1.23 -5.27
C GLY A 57 12.24 0.99 -4.44
N VAL A 58 11.04 1.20 -5.00
CA VAL A 58 9.78 0.89 -4.31
C VAL A 58 9.38 -0.55 -4.56
N ARG A 59 9.12 -1.31 -3.49
CA ARG A 59 8.52 -2.64 -3.59
C ARG A 59 7.00 -2.53 -3.59
N ALA A 60 6.35 -2.88 -4.68
CA ALA A 60 4.91 -2.69 -4.84
C ALA A 60 4.18 -4.02 -5.01
N LEU A 61 3.18 -4.30 -4.16
CA LEU A 61 2.43 -5.56 -4.17
C LEU A 61 0.93 -5.31 -4.34
N VAL A 62 0.28 -6.21 -5.08
CA VAL A 62 -1.19 -6.28 -5.16
C VAL A 62 -1.67 -7.67 -4.77
N VAL A 63 -2.59 -7.73 -3.81
CA VAL A 63 -3.16 -8.96 -3.26
C VAL A 63 -4.67 -8.91 -3.38
N PRO A 64 -5.28 -9.69 -4.28
CA PRO A 64 -6.73 -9.75 -4.39
C PRO A 64 -7.40 -10.22 -3.09
N GLY A 65 -8.57 -9.65 -2.76
CA GLY A 65 -9.25 -9.93 -1.49
C GLY A 65 -9.83 -11.34 -1.37
N SER A 66 -9.99 -12.05 -2.49
CA SER A 66 -10.40 -13.46 -2.55
C SER A 66 -10.01 -14.09 -3.88
N ALA A 67 -10.03 -15.43 -3.95
CA ALA A 67 -9.79 -16.16 -5.20
C ALA A 67 -10.79 -15.79 -6.30
N ALA A 68 -12.06 -15.57 -5.94
CA ALA A 68 -13.09 -15.12 -6.89
C ALA A 68 -12.79 -13.73 -7.45
N VAL A 69 -12.35 -12.78 -6.61
CA VAL A 69 -11.94 -11.45 -7.08
C VAL A 69 -10.71 -11.52 -7.97
N LYS A 70 -9.73 -12.37 -7.62
CA LYS A 70 -8.54 -12.60 -8.45
C LYS A 70 -8.92 -13.07 -9.85
N ALA A 71 -9.74 -14.13 -9.96
CA ALA A 71 -10.17 -14.68 -11.23
C ALA A 71 -10.92 -13.63 -12.10
N LEU A 72 -11.78 -12.80 -11.49
CA LEU A 72 -12.47 -11.72 -12.20
C LEU A 72 -11.50 -10.62 -12.65
N ALA A 73 -10.55 -10.23 -11.79
CA ALA A 73 -9.55 -9.23 -12.11
C ALA A 73 -8.63 -9.66 -13.25
N GLU A 74 -8.22 -10.95 -13.27
CA GLU A 74 -7.41 -11.55 -14.33
C GLU A 74 -8.20 -11.67 -15.64
N LYS A 75 -9.49 -12.01 -15.58
CA LYS A 75 -10.37 -12.00 -16.75
C LYS A 75 -10.48 -10.61 -17.39
N GLU A 76 -10.39 -9.55 -16.59
CA GLU A 76 -10.36 -8.15 -17.04
C GLU A 76 -8.96 -7.67 -17.44
N GLY A 77 -7.92 -8.47 -17.24
CA GLY A 77 -6.53 -8.11 -17.52
C GLY A 77 -5.94 -7.09 -16.53
N LEU A 78 -6.52 -6.94 -15.34
CA LEU A 78 -6.00 -6.03 -14.32
C LEU A 78 -4.63 -6.47 -13.81
N ASP A 79 -4.42 -7.78 -13.68
CA ASP A 79 -3.12 -8.41 -13.37
C ASP A 79 -2.02 -7.94 -14.33
N ARG A 80 -2.33 -7.87 -15.62
CA ARG A 80 -1.40 -7.41 -16.66
C ARG A 80 -1.07 -5.94 -16.50
N ILE A 81 -2.05 -5.10 -16.18
CA ILE A 81 -1.82 -3.67 -15.92
C ILE A 81 -0.84 -3.48 -14.75
N PHE A 82 -1.05 -4.21 -13.65
CA PHE A 82 -0.20 -4.11 -12.47
C PHE A 82 1.21 -4.67 -12.73
N THR A 83 1.32 -5.87 -13.32
CA THR A 83 2.62 -6.52 -13.59
C THR A 83 3.45 -5.74 -14.61
N GLN A 84 2.84 -5.19 -15.67
CA GLN A 84 3.54 -4.34 -16.65
C GLN A 84 4.09 -3.05 -16.03
N ALA A 85 3.43 -2.53 -14.99
CA ALA A 85 3.91 -1.38 -14.24
C ALA A 85 4.99 -1.74 -13.20
N GLY A 86 5.22 -3.03 -12.94
CA GLY A 86 6.23 -3.51 -11.98
C GLY A 86 5.68 -3.86 -10.60
N PHE A 87 4.36 -3.99 -10.43
CA PHE A 87 3.80 -4.56 -9.21
C PHE A 87 3.92 -6.08 -9.20
N GLU A 88 4.18 -6.62 -8.01
CA GLU A 88 4.07 -8.05 -7.74
C GLU A 88 2.59 -8.43 -7.57
N TRP A 89 2.05 -9.18 -8.54
CA TRP A 89 0.69 -9.73 -8.47
C TRP A 89 0.69 -11.04 -7.67
N ARG A 90 0.06 -11.03 -6.50
CA ARG A 90 0.08 -12.15 -5.56
C ARG A 90 -1.17 -13.04 -5.66
N GLU A 91 -1.08 -14.19 -5.01
CA GLU A 91 -2.25 -15.03 -4.70
C GLU A 91 -3.15 -14.36 -3.66
N ALA A 92 -4.44 -14.66 -3.72
CA ALA A 92 -5.41 -14.10 -2.78
C ALA A 92 -5.12 -14.59 -1.36
N GLY A 93 -5.09 -13.67 -0.38
CA GLY A 93 -4.77 -14.00 1.00
C GLY A 93 -4.51 -12.78 1.89
N CYS A 94 -4.04 -13.03 3.12
CA CYS A 94 -3.77 -11.94 4.07
C CYS A 94 -2.46 -11.18 3.78
N SER A 95 -1.41 -11.84 3.27
CA SER A 95 -0.11 -11.23 2.94
C SER A 95 0.37 -10.23 4.02
N MET A 96 0.86 -9.04 3.64
CA MET A 96 1.33 -8.00 4.56
C MET A 96 0.25 -7.45 5.51
N CYS A 97 -1.04 -7.69 5.28
CA CYS A 97 -2.10 -7.25 6.20
C CYS A 97 -1.99 -7.96 7.57
N LEU A 98 -1.37 -9.14 7.60
CA LEU A 98 -1.10 -9.91 8.82
C LEU A 98 0.37 -10.35 8.94
N ALA A 99 1.14 -10.30 7.85
CA ALA A 99 2.56 -10.65 7.76
C ALA A 99 2.90 -12.07 8.27
N MET A 100 2.01 -13.03 7.98
CA MET A 100 2.22 -14.47 8.28
C MET A 100 3.01 -15.20 7.18
N ASN A 101 3.36 -14.51 6.11
CA ASN A 101 4.15 -15.01 5.00
C ASN A 101 5.41 -14.15 4.84
N PRO A 102 6.29 -14.44 3.85
CA PRO A 102 7.48 -13.63 3.61
C PRO A 102 7.20 -12.17 3.22
N ASP A 103 5.96 -11.82 2.85
CA ASP A 103 5.58 -10.43 2.62
C ASP A 103 5.49 -9.68 3.96
N LYS A 104 6.57 -8.98 4.31
CA LYS A 104 6.67 -8.16 5.52
C LYS A 104 7.51 -6.92 5.27
N LEU A 105 7.31 -5.91 6.12
CA LEU A 105 8.23 -4.79 6.23
C LEU A 105 9.53 -5.23 6.89
N GLN A 106 10.62 -4.57 6.51
CA GLN A 106 11.95 -4.77 7.06
C GLN A 106 12.46 -3.50 7.74
N GLY A 107 13.14 -3.65 8.88
CA GLY A 107 13.73 -2.52 9.60
C GLY A 107 12.73 -1.38 9.84
N ARG A 108 13.02 -0.20 9.30
CA ARG A 108 12.17 1.00 9.43
C ARG A 108 11.39 1.35 8.15
N GLU A 109 11.22 0.45 7.20
CA GLU A 109 10.49 0.73 5.95
C GLU A 109 9.14 1.44 6.19
N ILE A 110 8.80 2.38 5.32
CA ILE A 110 7.50 3.05 5.25
C ILE A 110 6.64 2.39 4.17
N CYS A 111 5.45 1.95 4.57
CA CYS A 111 4.46 1.35 3.70
C CYS A 111 3.29 2.32 3.43
N ALA A 112 3.03 2.60 2.16
CA ALA A 112 1.73 3.10 1.70
C ALA A 112 0.78 1.90 1.55
N SER A 113 -0.15 1.74 2.49
CA SER A 113 -0.94 0.50 2.61
C SER A 113 -2.44 0.77 2.46
N SER A 114 -3.11 -0.07 1.69
CA SER A 114 -4.58 -0.14 1.68
C SER A 114 -5.14 -1.12 2.71
N SER A 115 -4.34 -1.63 3.65
CA SER A 115 -4.86 -2.40 4.78
C SER A 115 -5.75 -1.52 5.69
N ASN A 116 -6.39 -2.13 6.69
CA ASN A 116 -7.25 -1.41 7.64
C ASN A 116 -6.63 -1.22 9.03
N ARG A 117 -5.36 -1.64 9.22
CA ARG A 117 -4.68 -1.65 10.52
C ARG A 117 -3.22 -1.27 10.35
N ASN A 118 -2.76 -0.35 11.18
CA ASN A 118 -1.39 0.19 11.16
C ASN A 118 -0.72 0.23 12.55
N PHE A 119 -1.19 -0.58 13.51
CA PHE A 119 -0.50 -0.67 14.79
C PHE A 119 0.92 -1.23 14.62
N ILE A 120 1.82 -0.87 15.54
CA ILE A 120 3.25 -1.21 15.48
C ILE A 120 3.42 -2.74 15.36
N GLY A 121 4.26 -3.18 14.42
CA GLY A 121 4.51 -4.61 14.17
C GLY A 121 3.47 -5.30 13.29
N ARG A 122 2.39 -4.61 12.88
CA ARG A 122 1.29 -5.26 12.14
C ARG A 122 1.71 -5.90 10.82
N GLN A 123 2.59 -5.23 10.08
CA GLN A 123 3.11 -5.73 8.79
C GLN A 123 4.48 -6.42 8.98
N GLY A 124 4.74 -6.98 10.16
CA GLY A 124 5.90 -7.83 10.46
C GLY A 124 6.99 -7.11 11.26
N SER A 125 7.56 -6.02 10.74
CA SER A 125 8.64 -5.32 11.46
C SER A 125 8.10 -4.48 12.63
N PRO A 126 8.68 -4.58 13.85
CA PRO A 126 8.36 -3.68 14.96
C PRO A 126 8.82 -2.24 14.72
N GLY A 127 9.76 -2.02 13.79
CA GLY A 127 10.20 -0.69 13.37
C GLY A 127 9.50 -0.17 12.12
N GLY A 128 8.74 -1.02 11.42
CA GLY A 128 8.07 -0.68 10.16
C GLY A 128 6.90 0.26 10.39
N ARG A 129 6.72 1.21 9.48
CA ARG A 129 5.77 2.33 9.60
C ARG A 129 4.71 2.21 8.53
N THR A 130 3.44 2.14 8.92
CA THR A 130 2.33 1.92 7.98
C THR A 130 1.43 3.15 7.92
N ILE A 131 1.19 3.64 6.70
CA ILE A 131 0.31 4.76 6.43
C ILE A 131 -0.89 4.23 5.65
N LEU A 132 -2.06 4.31 6.28
CA LEU A 132 -3.30 3.83 5.69
C LEU A 132 -3.81 4.82 4.66
N MET A 133 -4.17 4.32 3.48
CA MET A 133 -4.74 5.12 2.41
C MET A 133 -5.62 4.26 1.49
N SER A 134 -6.30 4.88 0.54
CA SER A 134 -7.11 4.14 -0.44
C SER A 134 -6.21 3.33 -1.40
N PRO A 135 -6.74 2.27 -2.06
CA PRO A 135 -6.05 1.54 -3.11
C PRO A 135 -5.48 2.45 -4.22
N ALA A 136 -6.24 3.47 -4.61
CA ALA A 136 -5.83 4.42 -5.64
C ALA A 136 -4.68 5.34 -5.16
N MET A 137 -4.67 5.76 -3.89
CA MET A 137 -3.55 6.52 -3.30
C MET A 137 -2.31 5.64 -3.12
N ALA A 138 -2.46 4.38 -2.69
CA ALA A 138 -1.33 3.45 -2.58
C ALA A 138 -0.70 3.19 -3.96
N ALA A 139 -1.53 3.07 -5.01
CA ALA A 139 -1.03 3.01 -6.39
C ALA A 139 -0.26 4.29 -6.78
N ALA A 140 -0.80 5.47 -6.51
CA ALA A 140 -0.12 6.74 -6.81
C ALA A 140 1.21 6.89 -6.03
N ALA A 141 1.26 6.43 -4.79
CA ALA A 141 2.47 6.39 -3.97
C ALA A 141 3.52 5.43 -4.55
N ALA A 142 3.10 4.26 -5.04
CA ALA A 142 4.01 3.32 -5.71
C ALA A 142 4.68 3.94 -6.96
N LEU A 143 3.92 4.72 -7.74
CA LEU A 143 4.41 5.34 -8.97
C LEU A 143 5.32 6.55 -8.71
N SER A 144 5.13 7.27 -7.60
CA SER A 144 5.94 8.45 -7.27
C SER A 144 7.08 8.16 -6.29
N GLY A 145 7.04 7.03 -5.59
CA GLY A 145 7.95 6.70 -4.48
C GLY A 145 7.79 7.56 -3.25
N LYS A 146 6.66 8.27 -3.12
CA LYS A 146 6.36 9.10 -1.96
C LYS A 146 4.85 9.25 -1.76
N ILE A 147 4.43 9.78 -0.62
CA ILE A 147 3.03 10.11 -0.37
C ILE A 147 2.64 11.27 -1.28
N VAL A 148 1.60 11.06 -2.10
CA VAL A 148 1.06 12.04 -3.05
C VAL A 148 -0.46 12.06 -2.99
N ASP A 149 -1.04 13.13 -3.53
CA ASP A 149 -2.48 13.20 -3.75
C ASP A 149 -2.87 12.49 -5.04
N VAL A 150 -3.76 11.50 -4.95
CA VAL A 150 -4.22 10.73 -6.12
C VAL A 150 -4.92 11.59 -7.17
N ARG A 151 -5.47 12.76 -6.80
CA ARG A 151 -6.14 13.67 -7.74
C ARG A 151 -5.20 14.18 -8.84
N GLU A 152 -3.89 14.20 -8.58
CA GLU A 152 -2.87 14.54 -9.59
C GLU A 152 -2.76 13.48 -10.70
N TYR A 153 -3.33 12.30 -10.50
CA TYR A 153 -3.27 11.14 -11.40
C TYR A 153 -4.60 10.86 -12.13
N LEU A 154 -5.68 11.56 -11.78
CA LEU A 154 -7.03 11.35 -12.32
C LEU A 154 -7.36 12.24 -13.52
N ARG A 155 -6.36 12.91 -14.10
CA ARG A 155 -6.51 13.76 -15.29
C ARG A 155 -6.50 12.95 -16.57
#